data_AF-L7V9S5-F1
#
_entry.id   AF-L7V9S5-F1
#
_cell.length_a   1.000
_cell.length_b   1.000
_cell.length_c   1.000
_cell.angle_alpha   90.00
_cell.angle_beta   90.00
_cell.angle_gamma   90.00
#
_symmetry.space_group_name_H-M   'P 1'
#
loop_
_entity.id
_entity.type
_entity.pdbx_description
1 polymer ?
#
loop_
_entity_poly.entity_id
_entity_poly.type
_entity_poly.pdbx_seq_one_letter_code
_entity_poly.pdbx_strand_id
1 'polypeptide(L)'
;MPWGAWLLTRAQRLCRPVFWYLAAWTGALVVVRATLGAQSAAGLGRECVALLWFLGVYLVVLAFVPALTRLRTGYGIATVSVTLLVLAAAVDQIRLAVGTAESGAANFLIVWLIPVALGVGYARRLIGPRAALVAAVAAFAAQLRLAGTGVYDVSLVVTGADRMSNVAPPTLLLALHCTWMSCAFVAAAAVIRRWAARPRVWQLVAMGNGGAMTLYLWHIPAIAVAAFVLHAVGLDAFDVHTPWFWCLLALRAVVFTLVMAATFWLLSPLEHRRLPWWDEPVPVVGTRASAAGLLVCGAGVALLLVAKNGLSGAPGWVSLGCFLVALVAARAMTGPPSGAGEAQRAPAAVRQRVG
;
A
#
# COMPACT_ATOMS: atom_id res chain seq x y z
N MET A 1 2.11 23.92 -0.90
CA MET A 1 2.70 23.00 -1.90
C MET A 1 1.62 22.61 -2.90
N PRO A 2 1.88 22.67 -4.22
CA PRO A 2 0.98 22.19 -5.26
C PRO A 2 0.64 20.70 -5.11
N TRP A 3 -0.55 20.29 -5.56
CA TRP A 3 -1.09 18.93 -5.35
C TRP A 3 -0.15 17.83 -5.86
N GLY A 4 0.28 17.88 -7.12
CA GLY A 4 1.10 16.79 -7.66
C GLY A 4 2.55 16.81 -7.19
N ALA A 5 3.08 17.97 -6.80
CA ALA A 5 4.37 18.04 -6.10
C ALA A 5 4.28 17.32 -4.75
N TRP A 6 3.22 17.58 -3.98
CA TRP A 6 2.96 16.88 -2.71
C TRP A 6 2.81 15.37 -2.91
N LEU A 7 2.09 14.94 -3.95
CA LEU A 7 1.88 13.53 -4.25
C LEU A 7 3.18 12.84 -4.63
N LEU A 8 3.99 13.46 -5.50
CA LEU A 8 5.29 12.92 -5.92
C LEU A 8 6.25 12.77 -4.74
N THR A 9 6.30 13.75 -3.81
CA THR A 9 7.15 13.63 -2.60
C THR A 9 6.76 12.44 -1.72
N ARG A 10 5.47 12.10 -1.68
CA ARG A 10 5.03 10.89 -0.96
C ARG A 10 5.36 9.62 -1.73
N ALA A 11 5.14 9.61 -3.04
CA ALA A 11 5.53 8.51 -3.91
C ALA A 11 7.04 8.23 -3.83
N GLN A 12 7.89 9.27 -3.72
CA GLN A 12 9.34 9.12 -3.58
C GLN A 12 9.74 8.18 -2.45
N ARG A 13 9.16 8.40 -1.26
CA ARG A 13 9.44 7.57 -0.07
C ARG A 13 8.91 6.15 -0.20
N LEU A 14 7.76 5.97 -0.85
CA LEU A 14 7.10 4.67 -1.00
C LEU A 14 7.77 3.80 -2.06
N CYS A 15 8.11 4.37 -3.22
CA CYS A 15 8.66 3.62 -4.35
C CYS A 15 10.12 3.24 -4.17
N ARG A 16 10.87 3.92 -3.29
CA ARG A 16 12.30 3.64 -3.07
C ARG A 16 12.59 2.15 -2.75
N PRO A 17 12.01 1.53 -1.72
CA PRO A 17 12.21 0.10 -1.45
C PRO A 17 11.60 -0.80 -2.53
N VAL A 18 10.59 -0.31 -3.24
CA VAL A 18 9.89 -1.06 -4.30
C VAL A 18 10.79 -1.25 -5.53
N PHE A 19 11.62 -0.26 -5.87
CA PHE A 19 12.59 -0.41 -6.95
C PHE A 19 13.61 -1.51 -6.65
N TRP A 20 14.13 -1.56 -5.42
CA TRP A 20 15.02 -2.63 -4.98
C TRP A 20 14.33 -3.99 -5.00
N TYR A 21 13.09 -4.05 -4.53
CA TYR A 21 12.29 -5.26 -4.55
C TYR A 21 12.06 -5.79 -5.96
N LEU A 22 11.61 -4.94 -6.89
CA LEU A 22 11.38 -5.30 -8.28
C LEU A 22 12.68 -5.73 -8.98
N ALA A 23 13.80 -5.06 -8.70
CA ALA A 23 15.11 -5.45 -9.23
C ALA A 23 15.55 -6.83 -8.70
N ALA A 24 15.42 -7.08 -7.39
CA ALA A 24 15.76 -8.36 -6.77
C ALA A 24 14.93 -9.51 -7.36
N TRP A 25 13.61 -9.33 -7.49
CA TRP A 25 12.74 -10.34 -8.09
C TRP A 25 12.95 -10.51 -9.57
N THR A 26 13.22 -9.45 -10.34
CA THR A 26 13.58 -9.58 -11.76
C THR A 26 14.82 -10.46 -11.92
N GLY A 27 15.86 -10.24 -11.11
CA GLY A 27 17.05 -11.09 -11.11
C GLY A 27 16.77 -12.52 -10.67
N ALA A 28 16.03 -12.71 -9.57
CA ALA A 28 15.65 -14.03 -9.08
C ALA A 28 14.85 -14.83 -10.12
N LEU A 29 13.94 -14.17 -10.85
CA LEU A 29 13.14 -14.81 -11.90
C LEU A 29 13.99 -15.24 -13.09
N VAL A 30 15.03 -14.49 -13.45
CA VAL A 30 15.99 -14.91 -14.49
C VAL A 30 16.73 -16.18 -14.05
N VAL A 31 17.21 -16.21 -12.80
CA VAL A 31 17.90 -17.37 -12.24
C VAL A 31 16.97 -18.59 -12.18
N VAL A 32 15.77 -18.44 -11.62
CA VAL A 32 14.77 -19.51 -11.51
C VAL A 32 14.36 -20.02 -12.88
N ARG A 33 14.23 -19.13 -13.88
CA ARG A 33 13.94 -19.55 -15.25
C ARG A 33 15.06 -20.40 -15.83
N ALA A 34 16.31 -20.07 -15.54
CA ALA A 34 17.48 -20.80 -16.02
C ALA A 34 17.68 -22.15 -15.30
N THR A 35 17.36 -22.24 -14.00
CA THR A 35 17.62 -23.44 -13.19
C THR A 35 16.43 -24.37 -13.01
N LEU A 36 15.22 -23.81 -12.86
CA LEU A 36 13.98 -24.54 -12.55
C LEU A 36 12.92 -24.43 -13.67
N GLY A 37 13.26 -23.77 -14.78
CA GLY A 37 12.42 -23.65 -15.97
C GLY A 37 11.39 -22.52 -15.94
N ALA A 38 10.77 -22.28 -17.09
CA ALA A 38 9.87 -21.15 -17.32
C ALA A 38 8.58 -21.20 -16.49
N GLN A 39 8.05 -22.40 -16.20
CA GLN A 39 6.82 -22.55 -15.43
C GLN A 39 7.01 -22.17 -13.96
N SER A 40 8.13 -22.58 -13.35
CA SER A 40 8.52 -22.21 -11.99
C SER A 40 8.72 -20.70 -11.85
N ALA A 41 9.41 -20.09 -12.82
CA ALA A 41 9.58 -18.64 -12.89
C ALA A 41 8.22 -17.94 -13.06
N ALA A 42 7.32 -18.48 -13.88
CA ALA A 42 6.00 -17.90 -14.06
C ALA A 42 5.13 -17.95 -12.80
N GLY A 43 5.18 -19.06 -12.06
CA GLY A 43 4.49 -19.19 -10.76
C GLY A 43 5.02 -18.19 -9.75
N LEU A 44 6.33 -18.19 -9.54
CA LEU A 44 7.00 -17.27 -8.62
C LEU A 44 6.78 -15.80 -9.01
N GLY A 45 6.79 -15.51 -10.31
CA GLY A 45 6.59 -14.17 -10.87
C GLY A 45 5.19 -13.61 -10.63
N ARG A 46 4.17 -14.46 -10.47
CA ARG A 46 2.83 -14.02 -10.06
C ARG A 46 2.79 -13.68 -8.58
N GLU A 47 3.29 -14.58 -7.74
CA GLU A 47 3.22 -14.42 -6.29
C GLU A 47 4.08 -13.26 -5.77
N CYS A 48 5.28 -13.07 -6.32
CA CYS A 48 6.20 -12.06 -5.80
C CYS A 48 5.70 -10.62 -6.01
N VAL A 49 4.88 -10.35 -7.02
CA VAL A 49 4.33 -9.00 -7.25
C VAL A 49 2.86 -8.88 -6.89
N ALA A 50 2.19 -9.98 -6.52
CA ALA A 50 0.78 -9.98 -6.18
C ALA A 50 0.46 -8.88 -5.16
N LEU A 51 1.23 -8.79 -4.07
CA LEU A 51 1.02 -7.78 -3.02
C LEU A 51 1.07 -6.33 -3.51
N LEU A 52 1.79 -6.02 -4.58
CA LEU A 52 1.98 -4.64 -5.07
C LEU A 52 0.67 -3.97 -5.50
N TRP A 53 -0.42 -4.74 -5.64
CA TRP A 53 -1.76 -4.22 -5.87
C TRP A 53 -2.12 -3.14 -4.85
N PHE A 54 -1.84 -3.38 -3.56
CA PHE A 54 -2.20 -2.45 -2.50
C PHE A 54 -1.40 -1.16 -2.61
N LEU A 55 -0.11 -1.24 -2.92
CA LEU A 55 0.71 -0.05 -3.18
C LEU A 55 0.20 0.75 -4.39
N GLY A 56 -0.18 0.05 -5.46
CA GLY A 56 -0.75 0.69 -6.66
C GLY A 56 -2.00 1.49 -6.32
N VAL A 57 -2.92 0.88 -5.58
CA VAL A 57 -4.13 1.52 -5.07
C VAL A 57 -3.80 2.66 -4.11
N TYR A 58 -2.84 2.46 -3.21
CA TYR A 58 -2.44 3.45 -2.22
C TYR A 58 -1.92 4.74 -2.84
N LEU A 59 -1.16 4.66 -3.95
CA LEU A 59 -0.70 5.85 -4.69
C LEU A 59 -1.88 6.67 -5.23
N VAL A 60 -2.91 6.01 -5.75
CA VAL A 60 -4.12 6.68 -6.28
C VAL A 60 -4.95 7.26 -5.13
N VAL A 61 -5.18 6.48 -4.07
CA VAL A 61 -5.92 6.92 -2.87
C VAL A 61 -5.26 8.14 -2.23
N LEU A 62 -3.93 8.17 -2.15
CA LEU A 62 -3.18 9.27 -1.57
C LEU A 62 -3.43 10.59 -2.29
N ALA A 63 -3.69 10.54 -3.60
CA ALA A 63 -4.02 11.68 -4.42
C ALA A 63 -5.29 12.42 -3.95
N PHE A 64 -6.20 11.75 -3.25
CA PHE A 64 -7.43 12.35 -2.71
C PHE A 64 -7.26 12.93 -1.30
N VAL A 65 -6.16 12.63 -0.60
CA VAL A 65 -5.92 13.14 0.76
C VAL A 65 -6.01 14.67 0.83
N PRO A 66 -5.41 15.46 -0.08
CA PRO A 66 -5.54 16.91 -0.05
C PRO A 66 -7.00 17.39 -0.14
N ALA A 67 -7.86 16.70 -0.88
CA ALA A 67 -9.29 17.02 -0.94
C ALA A 67 -10.01 16.66 0.37
N LEU A 68 -9.79 15.44 0.89
CA LEU A 68 -10.37 14.99 2.16
C LEU A 68 -9.95 15.89 3.33
N THR A 69 -8.72 16.40 3.30
CA THR A 69 -8.23 17.33 4.34
C THR A 69 -8.91 18.69 4.34
N ARG A 70 -9.71 19.03 3.32
CA ARG A 70 -10.53 20.24 3.31
C ARG A 70 -11.81 20.09 4.13
N LEU A 71 -12.19 18.87 4.51
CA LEU A 71 -13.34 18.60 5.38
C LEU A 71 -13.07 19.21 6.77
N ARG A 72 -14.01 20.03 7.25
CA ARG A 72 -13.86 20.81 8.49
C ARG A 72 -14.79 20.37 9.61
N THR A 73 -15.73 19.46 9.35
CA THR A 73 -16.76 19.04 10.31
C THR A 73 -16.84 17.53 10.39
N GLY A 74 -17.25 17.02 11.55
CA GLY A 74 -17.53 15.59 11.73
C GLY A 74 -18.66 15.09 10.83
N TYR A 75 -19.67 15.94 10.58
CA TYR A 75 -20.73 15.67 9.62
C TYR A 75 -20.17 15.44 8.21
N GLY A 76 -19.26 16.30 7.73
CA GLY A 76 -18.66 16.11 6.41
C GLY A 76 -17.88 14.80 6.27
N ILE A 77 -17.18 14.36 7.34
CA ILE A 77 -16.51 13.06 7.36
C ILE A 77 -17.53 11.91 7.32
N ALA A 78 -18.62 12.01 8.09
CA ALA A 78 -19.68 11.02 8.11
C ALA A 78 -20.38 10.91 6.75
N THR A 79 -20.76 12.04 6.15
CA THR A 79 -21.37 12.09 4.81
C THR A 79 -20.48 11.42 3.77
N VAL A 80 -19.19 11.78 3.71
CA VAL A 80 -18.26 11.16 2.75
C VAL A 80 -18.13 9.66 3.00
N SER A 81 -18.00 9.23 4.25
CA SER A 81 -17.86 7.80 4.58
C SER A 81 -19.11 7.00 4.21
N VAL A 82 -20.30 7.53 4.48
CA VAL A 82 -21.59 6.91 4.11
C VAL A 82 -21.75 6.89 2.59
N THR A 83 -21.42 7.97 1.88
CA THR A 83 -21.45 8.01 0.42
C THR A 83 -20.52 6.94 -0.18
N LEU A 84 -19.31 6.76 0.36
CA LEU A 84 -18.39 5.72 -0.09
C LEU A 84 -18.95 4.31 0.16
N LEU A 85 -19.62 4.07 1.28
CA LEU A 85 -20.30 2.78 1.55
C LEU A 85 -21.44 2.52 0.54
N VAL A 86 -22.25 3.52 0.24
CA VAL A 86 -23.34 3.42 -0.75
C VAL A 86 -22.78 3.16 -2.14
N LEU A 87 -21.71 3.86 -2.53
CA LEU A 87 -21.04 3.63 -3.82
C LEU A 87 -20.42 2.22 -3.88
N ALA A 88 -19.80 1.74 -2.80
CA ALA A 88 -19.25 0.39 -2.74
C ALA A 88 -20.34 -0.68 -2.92
N ALA A 89 -21.50 -0.49 -2.28
CA ALA A 89 -22.66 -1.35 -2.46
C ALA A 89 -23.18 -1.32 -3.91
N ALA A 90 -23.26 -0.14 -4.53
CA ALA A 90 -23.71 -0.01 -5.92
C ALA A 90 -22.77 -0.71 -6.91
N VAL A 91 -21.45 -0.58 -6.71
CA VAL A 91 -20.44 -1.28 -7.52
C VAL A 91 -20.52 -2.78 -7.31
N ASP A 92 -20.77 -3.27 -6.08
CA ASP A 92 -20.98 -4.69 -5.85
C ASP A 92 -22.24 -5.21 -6.56
N GLN A 93 -23.33 -4.43 -6.60
CA GLN A 93 -24.52 -4.80 -7.38
C GLN A 93 -24.22 -4.89 -8.88
N ILE A 94 -23.45 -3.94 -9.41
CA ILE A 94 -23.00 -3.99 -10.81
C ILE A 94 -22.14 -5.24 -11.04
N ARG A 95 -21.23 -5.56 -10.12
CA ARG A 95 -20.38 -6.74 -10.19
C ARG A 95 -21.17 -8.04 -10.20
N LEU A 96 -22.17 -8.14 -9.34
CA LEU A 96 -23.07 -9.29 -9.28
C LEU A 96 -23.93 -9.42 -10.54
N ALA A 97 -24.40 -8.30 -11.10
CA ALA A 97 -25.22 -8.29 -12.31
C ALA A 97 -24.42 -8.62 -13.58
N VAL A 98 -23.19 -8.10 -13.70
CA VAL A 98 -22.31 -8.33 -14.87
C VAL A 98 -21.59 -9.68 -14.78
N GLY A 99 -21.31 -10.16 -13.57
CA GLY A 99 -20.64 -11.44 -13.35
C GLY A 99 -19.13 -11.45 -13.61
N THR A 100 -18.49 -10.29 -13.81
CA THR A 100 -17.04 -10.17 -14.03
C THR A 100 -16.36 -9.42 -12.90
N ALA A 101 -15.14 -9.84 -12.53
CA ALA A 101 -14.38 -9.17 -11.47
C ALA A 101 -14.01 -7.73 -11.85
N GLU A 102 -13.74 -7.46 -13.12
CA GLU A 102 -13.35 -6.17 -13.67
C GLU A 102 -14.40 -5.08 -13.41
N SER A 103 -15.68 -5.43 -13.46
CA SER A 103 -16.78 -4.49 -13.20
C SER A 103 -16.80 -3.97 -11.74
N GLY A 104 -16.13 -4.67 -10.82
CA GLY A 104 -15.92 -4.24 -9.44
C GLY A 104 -14.68 -3.35 -9.23
N ALA A 105 -13.89 -3.05 -10.27
CA ALA A 105 -12.58 -2.40 -10.11
C ALA A 105 -12.65 -1.02 -9.44
N ALA A 106 -13.76 -0.29 -9.57
CA ALA A 106 -13.96 1.00 -8.90
C ALA A 106 -13.85 0.90 -7.36
N ASN A 107 -14.18 -0.26 -6.78
CA ASN A 107 -14.07 -0.48 -5.34
C ASN A 107 -12.63 -0.46 -4.82
N PHE A 108 -11.62 -0.67 -5.67
CA PHE A 108 -10.23 -0.42 -5.27
C PHE A 108 -10.02 1.01 -4.80
N LEU A 109 -10.66 2.00 -5.41
CA LEU A 109 -10.55 3.38 -4.95
C LEU A 109 -11.56 3.67 -3.83
N ILE A 110 -12.83 3.33 -4.05
CA ILE A 110 -13.94 3.72 -3.17
C ILE A 110 -13.76 3.17 -1.76
N VAL A 111 -13.48 1.87 -1.63
CA VAL A 111 -13.37 1.19 -0.34
C VAL A 111 -12.16 1.71 0.45
N TRP A 112 -11.02 1.88 -0.22
CA TRP A 112 -9.79 2.32 0.42
C TRP A 112 -9.77 3.82 0.77
N LEU A 113 -10.67 4.63 0.20
CA LEU A 113 -10.88 6.01 0.64
C LEU A 113 -11.57 6.11 2.01
N ILE A 114 -12.34 5.10 2.44
CA ILE A 114 -13.05 5.08 3.72
C ILE A 114 -12.08 5.21 4.92
N PRO A 115 -11.07 4.33 5.09
CA PRO A 115 -10.14 4.45 6.22
C PRO A 115 -9.33 5.75 6.15
N VAL A 116 -9.08 6.29 4.95
CA VAL A 116 -8.39 7.57 4.78
C VAL A 116 -9.26 8.74 5.23
N ALA A 117 -10.55 8.77 4.86
CA ALA A 117 -11.49 9.79 5.31
C ALA A 117 -11.65 9.77 6.84
N LEU A 118 -11.83 8.59 7.44
CA LEU A 118 -11.90 8.42 8.89
C LEU A 118 -10.58 8.80 9.58
N GLY A 119 -9.44 8.46 9.00
CA GLY A 119 -8.12 8.86 9.48
C GLY A 119 -7.90 10.37 9.45
N VAL A 120 -8.38 11.07 8.41
CA VAL A 120 -8.39 12.55 8.36
C VAL A 120 -9.29 13.12 9.45
N GLY A 121 -10.47 12.54 9.64
CA GLY A 121 -11.40 12.93 10.70
C GLY A 121 -10.77 12.78 12.09
N TYR A 122 -10.04 11.69 12.33
CA TYR A 122 -9.26 11.48 13.55
C TYR A 122 -8.14 12.51 13.72
N ALA A 123 -7.29 12.69 12.71
CA ALA A 123 -6.14 13.59 12.77
C ALA A 123 -6.55 15.05 13.01
N ARG A 124 -7.70 15.45 12.48
CA ARG A 124 -8.29 16.79 12.66
C ARG A 124 -9.21 16.89 13.89
N ARG A 125 -9.33 15.83 14.69
CA ARG A 125 -10.20 15.76 15.89
C ARG A 125 -11.68 16.05 15.60
N LEU A 126 -12.14 15.68 14.41
CA LEU A 126 -13.52 15.89 13.96
C LEU A 126 -14.48 14.76 14.39
N ILE A 127 -13.93 13.62 14.84
CA ILE A 127 -14.69 12.46 15.29
C ILE A 127 -14.49 12.30 16.80
N GLY A 128 -15.57 12.44 17.57
CA GLY A 128 -15.55 12.17 19.01
C GLY A 128 -15.52 10.67 19.33
N PRO A 129 -14.95 10.24 20.47
CA PRO A 129 -14.79 8.83 20.80
C PRO A 129 -16.11 8.06 20.90
N ARG A 130 -17.18 8.70 21.41
CA ARG A 130 -18.52 8.09 21.48
C ARG A 130 -19.11 7.85 20.09
N ALA A 131 -19.04 8.85 19.22
CA ALA A 131 -19.52 8.74 17.84
C ALA A 131 -18.74 7.67 17.06
N ALA A 132 -17.42 7.61 17.26
CA ALA A 132 -16.57 6.57 16.69
C ALA A 132 -16.97 5.17 17.20
N LEU A 133 -17.20 5.00 18.50
CA LEU A 133 -17.62 3.72 19.06
C LEU A 133 -18.98 3.27 18.49
N VAL A 134 -19.96 4.17 18.43
CA VAL A 134 -21.28 3.89 17.85
C VAL A 134 -21.14 3.48 16.39
N ALA A 135 -20.36 4.23 15.59
CA ALA A 135 -20.11 3.91 14.19
C ALA A 135 -19.39 2.55 14.03
N ALA A 136 -18.44 2.23 14.92
CA ALA A 136 -17.74 0.95 14.91
C ALA A 136 -18.69 -0.22 15.17
N VAL A 137 -19.49 -0.14 16.24
CA VAL A 137 -20.47 -1.18 16.58
C VAL A 137 -21.50 -1.35 15.46
N ALA A 138 -22.03 -0.25 14.92
CA ALA A 138 -23.00 -0.28 13.83
C ALA A 138 -22.42 -0.92 12.55
N ALA A 139 -21.23 -0.52 12.13
CA ALA A 139 -20.59 -1.07 10.94
C ALA A 139 -20.18 -2.55 11.12
N PHE A 140 -19.71 -2.94 12.32
CA PHE A 140 -19.40 -4.33 12.62
C PHE A 140 -20.65 -5.21 12.63
N ALA A 141 -21.74 -4.76 13.27
CA ALA A 141 -23.01 -5.48 13.25
C ALA A 141 -23.58 -5.62 11.83
N ALA A 142 -23.50 -4.56 11.02
CA ALA A 142 -23.87 -4.61 9.61
C ALA A 142 -23.00 -5.60 8.83
N GLN A 143 -21.69 -5.65 9.10
CA GLN A 143 -20.78 -6.60 8.47
C GLN A 143 -21.15 -8.04 8.80
N LEU A 144 -21.39 -8.35 10.08
CA LEU A 144 -21.79 -9.70 10.51
C LEU A 144 -23.12 -10.13 9.88
N ARG A 145 -24.11 -9.23 9.85
CA ARG A 145 -25.40 -9.48 9.19
C ARG A 145 -25.20 -9.77 7.71
N LEU A 146 -24.35 -9.02 7.03
CA LEU A 146 -24.09 -9.18 5.60
C LEU A 146 -23.30 -10.45 5.29
N ALA A 147 -22.33 -10.82 6.13
CA ALA A 147 -21.63 -12.10 6.03
C ALA A 147 -22.59 -13.29 6.21
N GLY A 148 -23.59 -13.15 7.08
CA GLY A 148 -24.60 -14.17 7.33
C GLY A 148 -25.59 -14.42 6.20
N THR A 149 -25.68 -13.54 5.18
CA THR A 149 -26.59 -13.77 4.04
C THR A 149 -26.05 -14.78 3.02
N GLY A 150 -24.75 -15.10 3.08
CA GLY A 150 -24.08 -15.99 2.14
C GLY A 150 -23.82 -15.39 0.75
N VAL A 151 -24.18 -14.11 0.53
CA VAL A 151 -23.89 -13.37 -0.71
C VAL A 151 -22.40 -13.11 -0.88
N TYR A 152 -21.72 -12.80 0.23
CA TYR A 152 -20.28 -12.62 0.29
C TYR A 152 -19.67 -13.80 1.03
N ASP A 153 -18.51 -14.27 0.57
CA ASP A 153 -17.74 -15.22 1.36
C ASP A 153 -17.18 -14.51 2.61
N VAL A 154 -16.95 -15.27 3.69
CA VAL A 154 -16.52 -14.68 4.97
C VAL A 154 -15.06 -14.20 4.91
N SER A 155 -14.25 -14.82 4.06
CA SER A 155 -12.82 -14.52 3.97
C SER A 155 -12.56 -13.10 3.47
N LEU A 156 -11.81 -12.33 4.26
CA LEU A 156 -11.27 -11.01 3.87
C LEU A 156 -9.81 -11.11 3.42
N VAL A 157 -9.37 -12.31 3.06
CA VAL A 157 -8.08 -12.60 2.43
C VAL A 157 -8.32 -13.46 1.20
N VAL A 158 -7.40 -13.42 0.23
CA VAL A 158 -7.51 -14.29 -0.95
C VAL A 158 -7.08 -15.69 -0.54
N THR A 159 -8.02 -16.64 -0.51
CA THR A 159 -7.70 -18.05 -0.20
C THR A 159 -7.47 -18.90 -1.44
N GLY A 160 -7.96 -18.43 -2.60
CA GLY A 160 -8.01 -19.22 -3.83
C GLY A 160 -9.18 -20.22 -3.90
N ALA A 161 -9.88 -20.44 -2.78
CA ALA A 161 -11.08 -21.29 -2.69
C ALA A 161 -12.39 -20.47 -2.64
N ASP A 162 -12.29 -19.15 -2.54
CA ASP A 162 -13.44 -18.24 -2.45
C ASP A 162 -14.18 -18.18 -3.79
N ARG A 163 -15.53 -18.22 -3.74
CA ARG A 163 -16.40 -17.96 -4.90
C ARG A 163 -16.33 -16.51 -5.32
N MET A 164 -16.23 -15.62 -4.33
CA MET A 164 -16.12 -14.18 -4.53
C MET A 164 -15.11 -13.58 -3.57
N SER A 165 -13.96 -13.15 -4.10
CA SER A 165 -12.97 -12.40 -3.31
C SER A 165 -13.54 -11.06 -2.83
N ASN A 166 -13.37 -10.80 -1.53
CA ASN A 166 -13.68 -9.52 -0.89
C ASN A 166 -12.55 -8.48 -1.00
N VAL A 167 -11.41 -8.84 -1.60
CA VAL A 167 -10.19 -8.01 -1.64
C VAL A 167 -9.79 -7.64 -3.07
N ALA A 168 -10.06 -8.53 -4.03
CA ALA A 168 -9.65 -8.36 -5.42
C ALA A 168 -10.82 -8.61 -6.39
N PRO A 169 -11.68 -7.60 -6.65
CA PRO A 169 -11.71 -6.26 -6.03
C PRO A 169 -12.39 -6.21 -4.66
N PRO A 170 -12.18 -5.12 -3.88
CA PRO A 170 -12.85 -4.89 -2.61
C PRO A 170 -14.38 -4.93 -2.70
N THR A 171 -15.02 -5.38 -1.63
CA THR A 171 -16.50 -5.41 -1.51
C THR A 171 -16.98 -4.51 -0.38
N LEU A 172 -18.30 -4.33 -0.28
CA LEU A 172 -18.99 -3.72 0.83
C LEU A 172 -18.64 -4.39 2.16
N LEU A 173 -18.42 -5.71 2.17
CA LEU A 173 -18.01 -6.43 3.37
C LEU A 173 -16.65 -5.91 3.89
N LEU A 174 -15.69 -5.72 2.98
CA LEU A 174 -14.39 -5.12 3.32
C LEU A 174 -14.54 -3.61 3.66
N ALA A 175 -15.46 -2.90 3.01
CA ALA A 175 -15.74 -1.50 3.31
C ALA A 175 -16.27 -1.28 4.73
N LEU A 176 -17.18 -2.14 5.18
CA LEU A 176 -17.65 -2.18 6.56
C LEU A 176 -16.51 -2.53 7.51
N HIS A 177 -15.65 -3.48 7.14
CA HIS A 177 -14.45 -3.83 7.90
C HIS A 177 -13.52 -2.62 8.12
N CYS A 178 -13.19 -1.91 7.04
CA CYS A 178 -12.40 -0.69 7.10
C CYS A 178 -13.04 0.39 7.97
N THR A 179 -14.38 0.49 7.93
CA THR A 179 -15.15 1.45 8.73
C THR A 179 -15.04 1.16 10.22
N TRP A 180 -15.39 -0.06 10.65
CA TRP A 180 -15.42 -0.36 12.07
C TRP A 180 -14.04 -0.42 12.70
N MET A 181 -13.03 -0.96 11.99
CA MET A 181 -11.65 -1.01 12.49
C MET A 181 -11.07 0.40 12.69
N SER A 182 -11.30 1.29 11.72
CA SER A 182 -10.84 2.69 11.83
C SER A 182 -11.55 3.42 12.97
N CYS A 183 -12.87 3.26 13.09
CA CYS A 183 -13.65 3.87 14.16
C CYS A 183 -13.32 3.30 15.55
N ALA A 184 -13.07 2.00 15.65
CA ALA A 184 -12.62 1.34 16.89
C ALA A 184 -11.25 1.89 17.32
N PHE A 185 -10.33 2.07 16.37
CA PHE A 185 -9.07 2.75 16.63
C PHE A 185 -9.29 4.16 17.17
N VAL A 186 -10.17 4.97 16.57
CA VAL A 186 -10.47 6.34 17.04
C VAL A 186 -11.02 6.33 18.47
N ALA A 187 -11.92 5.40 18.80
CA ALA A 187 -12.46 5.25 20.15
C ALA A 187 -11.36 4.86 21.16
N ALA A 188 -10.44 3.97 20.78
CA ALA A 188 -9.33 3.51 21.62
C ALA A 188 -8.11 4.45 21.62
N ALA A 189 -8.08 5.47 20.75
CA ALA A 189 -6.87 6.22 20.44
C ALA A 189 -6.27 6.93 21.67
N ALA A 190 -7.08 7.35 22.64
CA ALA A 190 -6.57 7.96 23.87
C ALA A 190 -5.74 6.97 24.71
N VAL A 191 -6.22 5.72 24.82
CA VAL A 191 -5.52 4.64 25.53
C VAL A 191 -4.24 4.26 24.80
N ILE A 192 -4.34 4.09 23.47
CA ILE A 192 -3.19 3.76 22.61
C ILE A 192 -2.12 4.85 22.71
N ARG A 193 -2.49 6.13 22.67
CA ARG A 193 -1.54 7.24 22.82
C ARG A 193 -0.84 7.25 24.18
N ARG A 194 -1.57 6.98 25.28
CA ARG A 194 -0.96 6.87 26.62
C ARG A 194 0.05 5.74 26.70
N TRP A 195 -0.26 4.61 26.06
CA TRP A 195 0.66 3.47 26.01
C TRP A 195 1.89 3.77 25.14
N ALA A 196 1.68 4.36 23.96
CA ALA A 196 2.73 4.76 23.03
C ALA A 196 3.61 5.91 23.55
N ALA A 197 3.16 6.67 24.55
CA ALA A 197 3.98 7.70 25.20
C ALA A 197 5.16 7.11 26.01
N ARG A 198 5.15 5.79 26.30
CA ARG A 198 6.26 5.12 26.99
C ARG A 198 7.46 5.04 26.03
N PRO A 199 8.68 5.50 26.42
CA PRO A 199 9.83 5.56 25.53
C PRO A 199 10.17 4.25 24.83
N ARG A 200 10.14 3.12 25.55
CA ARG A 200 10.41 1.78 24.99
C ARG A 200 9.38 1.37 23.94
N VAL A 201 8.10 1.65 24.18
CA VAL A 201 7.02 1.34 23.24
C VAL A 201 7.17 2.20 21.99
N TRP A 202 7.41 3.50 22.15
CA TRP A 202 7.63 4.40 21.04
C TRP A 202 8.84 4.01 20.19
N GLN A 203 9.95 3.64 20.81
CA GLN A 203 11.16 3.19 20.11
C GLN A 203 10.86 2.00 19.21
N LEU A 204 10.19 0.96 19.72
CA LEU A 204 9.81 -0.21 18.93
C LEU A 204 8.88 0.14 17.77
N VAL A 205 7.87 0.99 18.02
CA VAL A 205 6.94 1.45 16.98
C VAL A 205 7.66 2.27 15.91
N ALA A 206 8.55 3.19 16.32
CA ALA A 206 9.31 4.03 15.41
C ALA A 206 10.31 3.22 14.57
N MET A 207 10.97 2.22 15.17
CA MET A 207 11.84 1.28 14.47
C MET A 207 11.07 0.49 13.41
N GLY A 208 9.96 -0.14 13.79
CA GLY A 208 9.13 -0.89 12.85
C GLY A 208 8.56 0.00 11.73
N ASN A 209 8.10 1.20 12.07
CA ASN A 209 7.58 2.17 11.09
C ASN A 209 8.68 2.72 10.17
N GLY A 210 9.93 2.77 10.63
CA GLY A 210 11.09 3.17 9.84
C GLY A 210 11.39 2.22 8.69
N GLY A 211 10.97 0.95 8.79
CA GLY A 211 11.09 -0.03 7.72
C GLY A 211 9.76 -0.68 7.28
N ALA A 212 8.65 0.04 7.42
CA ALA A 212 7.31 -0.50 7.19
C ALA A 212 7.13 -1.01 5.74
N MET A 213 7.78 -0.36 4.77
CA MET A 213 7.71 -0.83 3.39
C MET A 213 8.53 -2.09 3.16
N THR A 214 9.69 -2.24 3.82
CA THR A 214 10.42 -3.51 3.81
C THR A 214 9.59 -4.64 4.43
N LEU A 215 8.98 -4.41 5.60
CA LEU A 215 8.08 -5.41 6.21
C LEU A 215 6.96 -5.80 5.24
N TYR A 216 6.29 -4.82 4.66
CA TYR A 216 5.19 -5.05 3.71
C TYR A 216 5.64 -5.80 2.43
N LEU A 217 6.79 -5.48 1.85
CA LEU A 217 7.23 -6.13 0.62
C LEU A 217 7.74 -7.57 0.86
N TRP A 218 8.36 -7.83 2.00
CA TRP A 218 9.09 -9.08 2.23
C TRP A 218 8.38 -10.08 3.16
N HIS A 219 7.24 -9.73 3.77
CA HIS A 219 6.55 -10.64 4.69
C HIS A 219 6.05 -11.94 4.03
N ILE A 220 5.53 -11.92 2.80
CA ILE A 220 5.09 -13.16 2.12
C ILE A 220 6.29 -14.08 1.83
N PRO A 221 7.40 -13.59 1.25
CA PRO A 221 8.64 -14.37 1.16
C PRO A 221 9.11 -14.91 2.52
N ALA A 222 9.05 -14.11 3.58
CA ALA A 222 9.41 -14.54 4.92
C ALA A 222 8.46 -15.63 5.48
N ILE A 223 7.16 -15.53 5.21
CA ILE A 223 6.17 -16.57 5.54
C ILE A 223 6.48 -17.85 4.78
N ALA A 224 6.82 -17.76 3.49
CA ALA A 224 7.19 -18.90 2.67
C ALA A 224 8.45 -19.60 3.17
N VAL A 225 9.50 -18.83 3.50
CA VAL A 225 10.73 -19.36 4.11
C VAL A 225 10.44 -20.02 5.46
N ALA A 226 9.68 -19.36 6.34
CA ALA A 226 9.33 -19.93 7.64
C ALA A 226 8.52 -21.23 7.52
N ALA A 227 7.55 -21.27 6.60
CA ALA A 227 6.77 -22.47 6.32
C ALA A 227 7.64 -23.61 5.76
N PHE A 228 8.53 -23.30 4.80
CA PHE A 228 9.43 -24.29 4.20
C PHE A 228 10.43 -24.86 5.21
N VAL A 229 11.00 -24.01 6.08
CA VAL A 229 11.92 -24.44 7.14
C VAL A 229 11.23 -25.39 8.12
N LEU A 230 10.00 -25.06 8.54
CA LEU A 230 9.23 -25.92 9.44
C LEU A 230 8.80 -27.22 8.79
N HIS A 231 8.41 -27.17 7.51
CA HIS A 231 8.09 -28.36 6.72
C HIS A 231 9.29 -29.30 6.62
N ALA A 232 10.49 -28.77 6.37
CA ALA A 232 11.71 -29.56 6.26
C ALA A 232 12.08 -30.31 7.55
N VAL A 233 11.63 -29.83 8.72
CA VAL A 233 11.83 -30.49 10.02
C VAL A 233 10.59 -31.23 10.52
N GLY A 234 9.54 -31.35 9.69
CA GLY A 234 8.29 -32.06 10.02
C GLY A 234 7.39 -31.37 11.05
N LEU A 235 7.53 -30.05 11.24
CA LEU A 235 6.78 -29.25 12.20
C LEU A 235 5.73 -28.36 11.51
N ASP A 236 4.97 -28.95 10.60
CA ASP A 236 3.94 -28.26 9.84
C ASP A 236 2.73 -27.85 10.69
N ALA A 237 2.11 -26.72 10.33
CA ALA A 237 0.92 -26.20 11.00
C ALA A 237 -0.22 -25.93 10.00
N PHE A 238 -0.46 -26.84 9.05
CA PHE A 238 -1.53 -26.70 8.05
C PHE A 238 -2.82 -27.44 8.41
N ASP A 239 -2.75 -28.56 9.13
CA ASP A 239 -3.92 -29.32 9.56
C ASP A 239 -4.37 -28.90 10.96
N VAL A 240 -5.59 -28.35 11.03
CA VAL A 240 -6.22 -27.88 12.28
C VAL A 240 -6.52 -29.01 13.26
N HIS A 241 -6.61 -30.26 12.78
CA HIS A 241 -6.92 -31.43 13.60
C HIS A 241 -5.68 -32.10 14.20
N THR A 242 -4.48 -31.65 13.83
CA THR A 242 -3.22 -32.21 14.34
C THR A 242 -3.04 -31.89 15.84
N PRO A 243 -2.53 -32.84 16.64
CA PRO A 243 -2.19 -32.58 18.04
C PRO A 243 -1.27 -31.36 18.18
N TRP A 244 -1.48 -30.57 19.22
CA TRP A 244 -0.66 -29.37 19.49
C TRP A 244 -0.70 -28.30 18.38
N PHE A 245 -1.73 -28.29 17.52
CA PHE A 245 -1.88 -27.31 16.44
C PHE A 245 -1.59 -25.86 16.89
N TRP A 246 -2.13 -25.43 18.03
CA TRP A 246 -1.89 -24.09 18.56
C TRP A 246 -0.42 -23.83 18.94
N CYS A 247 0.29 -24.84 19.46
CA CYS A 247 1.72 -24.76 19.75
C CYS A 247 2.54 -24.69 18.46
N LEU A 248 2.19 -25.49 17.45
CA LEU A 248 2.82 -25.45 16.12
C LEU A 248 2.58 -24.10 15.44
N LEU A 249 1.38 -23.54 15.57
CA LEU A 249 1.06 -22.21 15.06
C LEU A 249 1.84 -21.11 15.80
N ALA A 250 1.99 -21.22 17.12
CA ALA A 250 2.83 -20.31 17.91
C ALA A 250 4.30 -20.42 17.52
N LEU A 251 4.82 -21.63 17.32
CA LEU A 251 6.17 -21.88 16.82
C LEU A 251 6.36 -21.24 15.44
N ARG A 252 5.40 -21.41 14.53
CA ARG A 252 5.39 -20.76 13.21
C ARG A 252 5.45 -19.24 13.32
N ALA A 253 4.69 -18.64 14.23
CA ALA A 253 4.73 -17.21 14.48
C ALA A 253 6.12 -16.75 14.99
N VAL A 254 6.76 -17.53 15.86
CA VAL A 254 8.13 -17.24 16.35
C VAL A 254 9.14 -17.33 15.21
N VAL A 255 9.14 -18.42 14.43
CA VAL A 255 10.05 -18.60 13.29
C VAL A 255 9.85 -17.49 12.25
N PHE A 256 8.60 -17.17 11.89
CA PHE A 256 8.30 -16.04 11.02
C PHE A 256 8.85 -14.72 11.57
N THR A 257 8.67 -14.46 12.86
CA THR A 257 9.18 -13.23 13.50
C THR A 257 10.70 -13.15 13.40
N LEU A 258 11.41 -14.25 13.63
CA LEU A 258 12.88 -14.31 13.50
C LEU A 258 13.34 -14.08 12.06
N VAL A 259 12.72 -14.76 11.09
CA VAL A 259 13.03 -14.61 9.66
C VAL A 259 12.74 -13.18 9.19
N MET A 260 11.60 -12.62 9.58
CA MET A 260 11.23 -11.25 9.22
C MET A 260 12.15 -10.23 9.90
N ALA A 261 12.55 -10.43 11.16
CA ALA A 261 13.50 -9.56 11.84
C ALA A 261 14.89 -9.59 11.17
N ALA A 262 15.38 -10.76 10.78
CA ALA A 262 16.64 -10.90 10.05
C ALA A 262 16.57 -10.23 8.67
N THR A 263 15.49 -10.47 7.92
CA THR A 263 15.24 -9.85 6.61
C THR A 263 15.13 -8.34 6.74
N PHE A 264 14.41 -7.84 7.74
CA PHE A 264 14.28 -6.42 8.03
C PHE A 264 15.65 -5.80 8.33
N TRP A 265 16.45 -6.42 9.19
CA TRP A 265 17.77 -5.91 9.54
C TRP A 265 18.71 -5.84 8.33
N LEU A 266 18.71 -6.88 7.50
CA LEU A 266 19.53 -6.96 6.28
C LEU A 266 19.11 -5.91 5.23
N LEU A 267 17.81 -5.66 5.08
CA LEU A 267 17.27 -4.82 4.01
C LEU A 267 16.94 -3.37 4.45
N SER A 268 16.91 -3.08 5.75
CA SER A 268 16.69 -1.72 6.29
C SER A 268 17.62 -0.66 5.68
N PRO A 269 18.90 -0.93 5.39
CA PRO A 269 19.75 0.04 4.69
C PRO A 269 19.20 0.46 3.32
N LEU A 270 18.54 -0.44 2.58
CA LEU A 270 17.99 -0.14 1.25
C LEU A 270 16.77 0.79 1.32
N GLU A 271 16.00 0.74 2.40
CA GLU A 271 14.87 1.66 2.63
C GLU A 271 15.36 3.09 2.90
N HIS A 272 16.53 3.23 3.54
CA HIS A 272 17.11 4.52 3.90
C HIS A 272 18.10 5.06 2.86
N ARG A 273 18.63 4.20 1.98
CA ARG A 273 19.58 4.59 0.93
C ARG A 273 18.90 5.50 -0.09
N ARG A 274 19.32 6.77 -0.09
CA ARG A 274 18.85 7.74 -1.08
C ARG A 274 19.22 7.26 -2.49
N LEU A 275 18.25 7.30 -3.38
CA LEU A 275 18.43 7.10 -4.80
C LEU A 275 18.75 8.46 -5.44
N PRO A 276 19.96 8.65 -5.99
CA PRO A 276 20.29 9.85 -6.75
C PRO A 276 19.23 10.10 -7.83
N TRP A 277 18.95 11.36 -8.15
CA TRP A 277 17.87 11.81 -9.06
C TRP A 277 16.44 11.55 -8.60
N TRP A 278 16.12 10.40 -8.00
CA TRP A 278 14.76 10.12 -7.52
C TRP A 278 14.41 10.92 -6.27
N ASP A 279 15.34 11.09 -5.33
CA ASP A 279 15.08 11.70 -4.03
C ASP A 279 15.36 13.21 -3.95
N GLU A 280 15.68 13.87 -5.06
CA GLU A 280 15.93 15.32 -5.01
C GLU A 280 14.63 16.11 -4.82
N PRO A 281 14.72 17.36 -4.34
CA PRO A 281 13.56 18.21 -4.10
C PRO A 281 12.65 18.33 -5.34
N VAL A 282 11.37 18.59 -5.09
CA VAL A 282 10.34 18.78 -6.12
C VAL A 282 9.91 20.25 -6.12
N PRO A 283 10.62 21.15 -6.83
CA PRO A 283 10.37 22.60 -6.77
C PRO A 283 9.15 23.06 -7.59
N VAL A 284 8.33 22.15 -8.11
CA VAL A 284 7.41 22.46 -9.21
C VAL A 284 6.06 23.02 -8.81
N VAL A 285 5.62 24.00 -9.60
CA VAL A 285 4.37 24.75 -9.47
C VAL A 285 3.60 24.74 -10.80
N GLY A 286 2.29 24.99 -10.72
CA GLY A 286 1.43 25.13 -11.91
C GLY A 286 1.04 23.80 -12.55
N THR A 287 0.78 23.84 -13.86
CA THR A 287 0.25 22.70 -14.65
C THR A 287 1.17 21.49 -14.68
N ARG A 288 2.50 21.71 -14.68
CA ARG A 288 3.50 20.63 -14.59
C ARG A 288 3.41 19.85 -13.29
N ALA A 289 3.08 20.51 -12.17
CA ALA A 289 2.86 19.82 -10.92
C ALA A 289 1.64 18.90 -11.02
N SER A 290 0.53 19.37 -11.60
CA SER A 290 -0.67 18.55 -11.81
C SER A 290 -0.41 17.38 -12.74
N ALA A 291 0.34 17.58 -13.83
CA ALA A 291 0.73 16.49 -14.73
C ALA A 291 1.58 15.43 -14.01
N ALA A 292 2.55 15.84 -13.18
CA ALA A 292 3.34 14.92 -12.36
C ALA A 292 2.46 14.09 -11.41
N GLY A 293 1.46 14.71 -10.78
CA GLY A 293 0.52 14.00 -9.92
C GLY A 293 -0.35 12.99 -10.67
N LEU A 294 -0.85 13.35 -11.86
CA LEU A 294 -1.60 12.43 -12.73
C LEU A 294 -0.74 11.23 -13.18
N LEU A 295 0.53 11.47 -13.50
CA LEU A 295 1.48 10.41 -13.84
C LEU A 295 1.76 9.49 -12.65
N VAL A 296 1.81 9.99 -11.41
CA VAL A 296 1.90 9.15 -10.21
C VAL A 296 0.64 8.29 -10.04
N CYS A 297 -0.56 8.83 -10.29
CA CYS A 297 -1.78 8.02 -10.31
C CYS A 297 -1.73 6.94 -11.40
N GLY A 298 -1.26 7.30 -12.60
CA GLY A 298 -1.05 6.36 -13.70
C GLY A 298 -0.05 5.26 -13.36
N ALA A 299 1.03 5.58 -12.65
CA ALA A 299 1.96 4.60 -12.10
C ALA A 299 1.26 3.67 -11.09
N GLY A 300 0.42 4.20 -10.21
CA GLY A 300 -0.40 3.39 -9.29
C GLY A 300 -1.28 2.37 -10.02
N VAL A 301 -1.96 2.79 -11.08
CA VAL A 301 -2.77 1.90 -11.93
C VAL A 301 -1.89 0.87 -12.65
N ALA A 302 -0.76 1.28 -13.22
CA ALA A 302 0.17 0.35 -13.87
C ALA A 302 0.71 -0.71 -12.88
N LEU A 303 0.99 -0.32 -11.64
CA LEU A 303 1.44 -1.23 -10.60
C LEU A 303 0.34 -2.23 -10.17
N LEU A 304 -0.92 -1.78 -10.14
CA LEU A 304 -2.07 -2.69 -9.97
C LEU A 304 -2.15 -3.72 -11.10
N LEU A 305 -1.85 -3.33 -12.33
CA LEU A 305 -1.77 -4.25 -13.47
C LEU A 305 -0.57 -5.19 -13.40
N VAL A 306 0.58 -4.74 -12.89
CA VAL A 306 1.72 -5.63 -12.59
C VAL A 306 1.30 -6.73 -11.63
N ALA A 307 0.61 -6.36 -10.54
CA ALA A 307 0.11 -7.32 -9.57
C ALA A 307 -0.92 -8.31 -10.15
N LYS A 308 -1.83 -7.83 -11.02
CA LYS A 308 -2.82 -8.69 -11.71
C LYS A 308 -2.16 -9.67 -12.68
N ASN A 309 -1.20 -9.19 -13.48
CA ASN A 309 -0.63 -9.95 -14.59
C ASN A 309 0.57 -10.81 -14.19
N GLY A 310 1.25 -10.49 -13.08
CA GLY A 310 2.49 -11.13 -12.66
C GLY A 310 3.68 -10.85 -13.58
N LEU A 311 4.90 -11.13 -13.14
CA LEU A 311 6.12 -11.00 -13.97
C LEU A 311 6.41 -12.27 -14.80
N SER A 312 5.39 -12.86 -15.41
CA SER A 312 5.49 -14.13 -16.13
C SER A 312 5.33 -14.02 -17.65
N GLY A 313 4.81 -12.90 -18.16
CA GLY A 313 4.50 -12.72 -19.59
C GLY A 313 4.48 -11.27 -20.04
N ALA A 314 4.29 -11.05 -21.35
CA ALA A 314 4.31 -9.71 -21.95
C ALA A 314 3.39 -8.68 -21.25
N PRO A 315 2.14 -9.00 -20.87
CA PRO A 315 1.28 -8.04 -20.18
C PRO A 315 1.88 -7.54 -18.86
N GLY A 316 2.54 -8.41 -18.10
CA GLY A 316 3.22 -8.06 -16.86
C GLY A 316 4.43 -7.15 -17.05
N TRP A 317 5.31 -7.53 -17.98
CA TRP A 317 6.50 -6.73 -18.31
C TRP A 317 6.15 -5.38 -18.92
N VAL A 318 5.12 -5.31 -19.76
CA VAL A 318 4.59 -4.05 -20.29
C VAL A 318 4.02 -3.19 -19.17
N SER A 319 3.26 -3.77 -18.23
CA SER A 319 2.73 -3.03 -17.07
C SER A 319 3.86 -2.47 -16.19
N LEU A 320 4.95 -3.24 -16.00
CA LEU A 320 6.13 -2.79 -15.27
C LEU A 320 6.84 -1.64 -16.01
N GLY A 321 6.98 -1.76 -17.34
CA GLY A 321 7.51 -0.69 -18.19
C GLY A 321 6.68 0.59 -18.06
N CYS A 322 5.35 0.50 -18.16
CA CYS A 322 4.43 1.62 -17.97
C CYS A 322 4.57 2.26 -16.59
N PHE A 323 4.70 1.46 -15.52
CA PHE A 323 4.94 1.95 -14.16
C PHE A 323 6.23 2.78 -14.08
N LEU A 324 7.34 2.24 -14.61
CA LEU A 324 8.64 2.93 -14.60
C LEU A 324 8.60 4.21 -15.45
N VAL A 325 8.06 4.14 -16.68
CA VAL A 325 7.93 5.30 -17.58
C VAL A 325 7.08 6.38 -16.95
N ALA A 326 5.96 6.05 -16.31
CA ALA A 326 5.10 7.01 -15.65
C ALA A 326 5.83 7.74 -14.50
N LEU A 327 6.59 7.02 -13.67
CA LEU A 327 7.36 7.65 -12.59
C LEU A 327 8.54 8.48 -13.12
N VAL A 328 9.21 8.02 -14.17
CA VAL A 328 10.29 8.78 -14.82
C VAL A 328 9.75 10.05 -15.46
N ALA A 329 8.62 9.96 -16.17
CA ALA A 329 7.95 11.12 -16.74
C ALA A 329 7.47 12.08 -15.64
N ALA A 330 6.90 11.57 -14.54
CA ALA A 330 6.48 12.39 -13.40
C ALA A 330 7.67 13.16 -12.81
N ARG A 331 8.85 12.51 -12.73
CA ARG A 331 10.09 13.13 -12.27
C ARG A 331 10.64 14.14 -13.30
N ALA A 332 10.59 13.84 -14.59
CA ALA A 332 11.02 14.77 -15.64
C ALA A 332 10.18 16.06 -15.65
N MET A 333 8.89 15.98 -15.30
CA MET A 333 8.04 17.17 -15.12
C MET A 333 8.53 18.09 -14.00
N THR A 334 9.45 17.63 -13.13
CA THR A 334 9.95 18.41 -12.00
C THR A 334 11.08 19.40 -12.35
N GLY A 335 11.65 19.29 -13.56
CA GLY A 335 12.81 20.08 -13.98
C GLY A 335 14.10 19.72 -13.22
N PRO A 336 15.28 20.08 -13.75
CA PRO A 336 16.52 19.95 -12.99
C PRO A 336 16.49 20.87 -11.76
N PRO A 337 17.15 20.50 -10.65
CA PRO A 337 17.28 21.39 -9.51
C PRO A 337 17.86 22.73 -9.97
N SER A 338 17.15 23.81 -9.65
CA SER A 338 17.54 25.19 -9.94
C SER A 338 18.84 25.54 -9.21
N GLY A 339 19.96 25.11 -9.78
CA GLY A 339 21.32 25.34 -9.29
C GLY A 339 22.39 25.22 -10.38
N ALA A 340 22.08 24.67 -11.57
CA ALA A 340 23.03 24.59 -12.67
C ALA A 340 22.96 25.77 -13.66
N GLY A 341 21.91 26.60 -13.62
CA GLY A 341 21.67 27.66 -14.61
C GLY A 341 22.14 29.07 -14.24
N GLU A 342 22.33 29.37 -12.95
CA GLU A 342 22.74 30.71 -12.49
C GLU A 342 24.25 30.89 -12.39
N ALA A 343 25.03 29.81 -12.25
CA ALA A 343 26.49 29.89 -12.24
C ALA A 343 27.11 30.29 -13.60
N GLN A 344 26.31 30.31 -14.68
CA GLN A 344 26.77 30.63 -16.03
C GLN A 344 26.27 31.99 -16.56
N ARG A 345 25.58 32.79 -15.71
CA ARG A 345 25.11 34.14 -16.04
C ARG A 345 25.55 35.18 -15.00
N ALA A 346 26.82 35.16 -14.61
CA ALA A 346 27.44 36.35 -14.03
C ALA A 346 27.99 37.21 -15.19
N PRO A 347 27.58 38.47 -15.36
CA PRO A 347 28.18 39.35 -16.35
C PRO A 347 29.63 39.64 -15.96
N ALA A 348 30.54 39.46 -16.91
CA ALA A 348 31.94 39.85 -16.81
C ALA A 348 32.07 41.37 -16.74
N ALA A 349 31.90 41.95 -15.55
CA ALA A 349 32.13 43.37 -15.33
C ALA A 349 32.53 43.60 -13.86
N VAL A 350 33.80 43.35 -13.52
CA VAL A 350 34.67 44.20 -12.68
C VAL A 350 36.08 43.62 -12.79
N ARG A 351 36.85 44.08 -13.78
CA ARG A 351 38.31 43.93 -13.78
C ARG A 351 38.95 45.09 -14.52
N GLN A 352 38.86 46.28 -13.93
CA GLN A 352 39.77 47.40 -14.20
C GLN A 352 39.51 48.52 -13.18
N ARG A 353 40.35 48.56 -12.14
CA ARG A 353 40.82 49.76 -11.40
C ARG A 353 41.77 49.30 -10.28
N VAL A 354 42.96 48.88 -10.70
CA VAL A 354 44.21 49.12 -9.97
C VAL A 354 45.23 49.38 -11.06
N GLY A 355 45.75 50.60 -11.09
CA GLY A 355 46.59 51.19 -12.12
C GLY A 355 46.59 52.69 -11.90
#